data_AF-A0A9R1NYA3-F1
#
_entry.id   AF-A0A9R1NYA3-F1
#
_cell.length_a   1.000
_cell.length_b   1.000
_cell.length_c   1.000
_cell.angle_alpha   90.00
_cell.angle_beta   90.00
_cell.angle_gamma   90.00
#
_symmetry.space_group_name_H-M   'P 1'
#
loop_
_entity.id
_entity.type
_entity.pdbx_description
1 polymer ?
#
loop_
_entity_poly.entity_id
_entity_poly.type
_entity_poly.pdbx_seq_one_letter_code
_entity_poly.pdbx_strand_id
1 'polypeptide(L)'
;MTICAGFDSYRASPADMRVVTSDGQSIAAHSYILASASPVLERMIDRAQRGWGAECTIPVLGVSFDAVHAFIHFLYSSKSKVVPAEEEAVGANWTQLLALAHAYRVGWLKRAAEAAVSARLTPERAVDMLKLARLCDAPRLYMRCARLAAKEFAAVEQSDGWRFARRHDAALELELLTLLEDADQRNERWARERAAQEACRQLGQAMASLEHIFPGESGAKAACADADAPCARAGCTCRGLQVLMRHFATCARKMAPGGCARCKRMLQLFRLHASVCDRPDRACRVPLCSHFKAKSQMGKADKTWRLLVKKVTRAKVMSSMAERKVVPEVVAESWARYNRRGAKLR
;
A
#
# COMPACT_ATOMS: atom_id res chain seq x y z
N MET A 1 30.64 -13.47 -43.52
CA MET A 1 31.44 -13.03 -42.36
C MET A 1 30.52 -12.84 -41.17
N THR A 2 30.55 -13.77 -40.21
CA THR A 2 30.52 -13.53 -38.75
C THR A 2 30.80 -14.90 -38.16
N ILE A 3 32.03 -15.09 -37.69
CA ILE A 3 32.54 -16.37 -37.20
C ILE A 3 31.95 -16.60 -35.81
N CYS A 4 31.23 -17.71 -35.64
CA CYS A 4 30.91 -18.27 -34.34
C CYS A 4 32.23 -18.67 -33.67
N ALA A 5 32.73 -17.85 -32.75
CA ALA A 5 33.85 -18.21 -31.89
C ALA A 5 33.31 -19.09 -30.76
N GLY A 6 33.78 -20.34 -30.73
CA GLY A 6 33.42 -21.35 -29.75
C GLY A 6 33.75 -20.93 -28.32
N PHE A 7 32.93 -21.45 -27.40
CA PHE A 7 32.92 -21.19 -25.96
C PHE A 7 34.08 -21.87 -25.20
N ASP A 8 35.20 -22.17 -25.86
CA ASP A 8 36.30 -23.00 -25.34
C ASP A 8 37.65 -22.27 -25.18
N SER A 9 37.69 -20.93 -25.19
CA SER A 9 38.96 -20.17 -25.16
C SER A 9 39.19 -19.22 -23.98
N TYR A 10 38.28 -19.14 -23.00
CA TYR A 10 38.68 -18.59 -21.70
C TYR A 10 39.43 -19.68 -20.93
N ARG A 11 40.75 -19.75 -21.10
CA ARG A 11 41.64 -20.33 -20.08
C ARG A 11 41.15 -19.80 -18.74
N ALA A 12 40.66 -20.67 -17.86
CA ALA A 12 40.39 -20.29 -16.49
C ALA A 12 41.68 -19.69 -15.95
N SER A 13 41.69 -18.36 -15.74
CA SER A 13 42.81 -17.72 -15.08
C SER A 13 43.02 -18.45 -13.74
N PRO A 14 44.25 -18.77 -13.35
CA PRO A 14 44.45 -19.24 -11.99
C PRO A 14 43.95 -18.16 -11.03
N ALA A 15 43.27 -18.58 -9.96
CA ALA A 15 42.88 -17.69 -8.89
C ALA A 15 44.12 -16.97 -8.35
N ASP A 16 44.08 -15.65 -8.32
CA ASP A 16 45.19 -14.77 -7.92
C ASP A 16 45.06 -14.31 -6.47
N MET A 17 44.00 -14.72 -5.79
CA MET A 17 43.78 -14.41 -4.37
C MET A 17 42.95 -15.47 -3.64
N ARG A 18 42.95 -15.41 -2.31
CA ARG A 18 42.10 -16.22 -1.44
C ARG A 18 41.26 -15.37 -0.49
N VAL A 19 40.04 -15.85 -0.24
CA VAL A 19 39.17 -15.33 0.82
C VAL A 19 39.21 -16.31 1.99
N VAL A 20 39.63 -15.84 3.17
CA VAL A 20 39.68 -16.66 4.39
C VAL A 20 38.44 -16.39 5.23
N THR A 21 37.80 -17.45 5.69
CA THR A 21 36.56 -17.40 6.48
C THR A 21 36.82 -17.68 7.96
N SER A 22 35.79 -17.53 8.80
CA SER A 22 35.91 -17.57 10.27
C SER A 22 36.47 -18.89 10.84
N ASP A 23 36.28 -19.99 10.13
CA ASP A 23 36.76 -21.33 10.50
C ASP A 23 38.17 -21.65 9.96
N GLY A 24 38.82 -20.66 9.33
CA GLY A 24 40.14 -20.81 8.71
C GLY A 24 40.11 -21.42 7.31
N GLN A 25 38.95 -21.79 6.78
CA GLN A 25 38.84 -22.28 5.40
C GLN A 25 39.06 -21.14 4.39
N SER A 26 39.65 -21.50 3.25
CA SER A 26 39.99 -20.56 2.17
C SER A 26 39.23 -20.86 0.89
N ILE A 27 38.70 -19.82 0.26
CA ILE A 27 38.02 -19.87 -1.05
C ILE A 27 38.92 -19.18 -2.08
N ALA A 28 39.30 -19.91 -3.14
CA ALA A 28 40.07 -19.34 -4.24
C ALA A 28 39.19 -18.39 -5.07
N ALA A 29 39.71 -17.20 -5.40
CA ALA A 29 38.96 -16.16 -6.11
C ALA A 29 39.83 -15.32 -7.05
N HIS A 30 39.17 -14.46 -7.84
CA HIS A 30 39.80 -13.53 -8.78
C HIS A 30 39.63 -12.10 -8.29
N SER A 31 40.76 -11.42 -8.05
CA SER A 31 40.80 -10.05 -7.53
C SER A 31 39.98 -9.08 -8.38
N TYR A 32 40.10 -9.17 -9.70
CA TYR A 32 39.35 -8.33 -10.64
C TYR A 32 37.82 -8.51 -10.51
N ILE A 33 37.33 -9.73 -10.33
CA ILE A 33 35.89 -10.00 -10.19
C ILE A 33 35.38 -9.40 -8.87
N LEU A 34 36.10 -9.65 -7.77
CA LEU A 34 35.70 -9.15 -6.45
C LEU A 34 35.77 -7.62 -6.34
N ALA A 35 36.85 -7.02 -6.86
CA ALA A 35 37.05 -5.57 -6.88
C ALA A 35 35.98 -4.86 -7.72
N SER A 36 35.68 -5.38 -8.92
CA SER A 36 34.64 -4.80 -9.78
C SER A 36 33.22 -4.96 -9.21
N ALA A 37 32.99 -5.98 -8.38
CA ALA A 37 31.71 -6.24 -7.75
C ALA A 37 31.45 -5.39 -6.49
N SER A 38 32.50 -5.05 -5.74
CA SER A 38 32.39 -4.38 -4.45
C SER A 38 33.52 -3.36 -4.23
N PRO A 39 33.20 -2.08 -3.97
CA PRO A 39 34.22 -1.09 -3.62
C PRO A 39 34.85 -1.37 -2.25
N VAL A 40 34.24 -2.20 -1.40
CA VAL A 40 34.82 -2.60 -0.11
C VAL A 40 35.87 -3.68 -0.35
N LEU A 41 35.56 -4.68 -1.17
CA LEU A 41 36.52 -5.73 -1.54
C LEU A 41 37.70 -5.14 -2.32
N GLU A 42 37.46 -4.21 -3.26
CA GLU A 42 38.51 -3.46 -3.97
C GLU A 42 39.52 -2.84 -3.00
N ARG A 43 39.05 -2.07 -2.01
CA ARG A 43 39.94 -1.47 -1.00
C ARG A 43 40.66 -2.50 -0.13
N MET A 44 40.02 -3.63 0.16
CA MET A 44 40.63 -4.72 0.93
C MET A 44 41.75 -5.39 0.13
N ILE A 45 41.52 -5.63 -1.16
CA ILE A 45 42.49 -6.20 -2.10
C ILE A 45 43.67 -5.24 -2.28
N ASP A 46 43.41 -3.95 -2.53
CA ASP A 46 44.45 -2.92 -2.65
C ASP A 46 45.35 -2.86 -1.42
N ARG A 47 44.78 -3.05 -0.22
CA ARG A 47 45.54 -3.08 1.03
C ARG A 47 46.34 -4.37 1.17
N ALA A 48 45.74 -5.52 0.83
CA ALA A 48 46.40 -6.82 0.90
C ALA A 48 47.61 -6.90 -0.04
N GLN A 49 47.49 -6.36 -1.25
CA GLN A 49 48.57 -6.34 -2.26
C GLN A 49 49.74 -5.43 -1.88
N ARG A 50 49.54 -4.44 -1.00
CA ARG A 50 50.61 -3.59 -0.46
C ARG A 50 51.37 -4.23 0.71
N GLY A 51 50.85 -5.33 1.26
CA GLY A 51 51.52 -6.10 2.31
C GLY A 51 52.69 -6.90 1.74
N TRP A 52 53.76 -7.08 2.53
CA TRP A 52 54.98 -7.82 2.14
C TRP A 52 54.75 -9.34 2.06
N GLY A 53 53.90 -9.82 1.15
CA GLY A 53 53.59 -11.25 1.00
C GLY A 53 53.28 -11.65 -0.44
N ALA A 54 53.64 -12.88 -0.82
CA ALA A 54 53.51 -13.41 -2.18
C ALA A 54 52.07 -13.85 -2.55
N GLU A 55 51.14 -13.94 -1.59
CA GLU A 55 49.79 -14.44 -1.82
C GLU A 55 48.73 -13.46 -1.29
N CYS A 56 47.92 -12.89 -2.18
CA CYS A 56 46.90 -11.90 -1.84
C CYS A 56 45.74 -12.59 -1.09
N THR A 57 45.58 -12.27 0.20
CA THR A 57 44.54 -12.88 1.05
C THR A 57 43.70 -11.81 1.73
N ILE A 58 42.36 -11.95 1.68
CA ILE A 58 41.44 -11.08 2.41
C ILE A 58 40.53 -11.89 3.36
N PRO A 59 40.28 -11.40 4.59
CA PRO A 59 39.40 -12.10 5.53
C PRO A 59 37.94 -11.65 5.37
N VAL A 60 37.00 -12.60 5.41
CA VAL A 60 35.55 -12.37 5.54
C VAL A 60 35.04 -13.16 6.74
N LEU A 61 34.83 -12.47 7.86
CA LEU A 61 34.58 -13.10 9.17
C LEU A 61 33.17 -12.79 9.69
N GLY A 62 32.72 -13.56 10.69
CA GLY A 62 31.46 -13.34 11.42
C GLY A 62 30.23 -14.00 10.79
N VAL A 63 30.41 -14.76 9.72
CA VAL A 63 29.37 -15.54 9.02
C VAL A 63 29.87 -16.96 8.74
N SER A 64 28.97 -17.87 8.34
CA SER A 64 29.34 -19.24 7.99
C SER A 64 30.11 -19.30 6.68
N PHE A 65 30.95 -20.33 6.51
CA PHE A 65 31.62 -20.62 5.25
C PHE A 65 30.64 -20.65 4.07
N ASP A 66 29.52 -21.36 4.23
CA ASP A 66 28.50 -21.48 3.17
C ASP A 66 27.93 -20.13 2.73
N ALA A 67 27.74 -19.19 3.67
CA ALA A 67 27.27 -17.85 3.33
C ALA A 67 28.34 -17.03 2.58
N VAL A 68 29.62 -17.17 2.94
CA VAL A 68 30.73 -16.54 2.20
C VAL A 68 30.87 -17.16 0.82
N HIS A 69 30.82 -18.49 0.73
CA HIS A 69 30.86 -19.22 -0.53
C HIS A 69 29.70 -18.80 -1.45
N ALA A 70 28.47 -18.73 -0.92
CA ALA A 70 27.32 -18.23 -1.64
C ALA A 70 27.50 -16.79 -2.10
N PHE A 71 28.01 -15.92 -1.23
CA PHE A 71 28.27 -14.53 -1.56
C PHE A 71 29.26 -14.40 -2.72
N ILE A 72 30.40 -15.08 -2.64
CA ILE A 72 31.41 -15.11 -3.71
C ILE A 72 30.80 -15.67 -4.99
N HIS A 73 30.09 -16.80 -4.92
CA HIS A 73 29.41 -17.39 -6.08
C HIS A 73 28.48 -16.37 -6.76
N PHE A 74 27.66 -15.63 -6.00
CA PHE A 74 26.81 -14.58 -6.55
C PHE A 74 27.57 -13.41 -7.18
N LEU A 75 28.80 -13.11 -6.74
CA LEU A 75 29.63 -12.09 -7.39
C LEU A 75 30.15 -12.55 -8.75
N TYR A 76 30.30 -13.86 -8.95
CA TYR A 76 30.67 -14.47 -10.23
C TYR A 76 29.46 -14.61 -11.16
N SER A 77 28.28 -14.84 -10.60
CA SER A 77 27.04 -14.90 -11.38
C SER A 77 26.67 -13.52 -11.94
N SER A 78 26.34 -13.47 -13.22
CA SER A 78 25.86 -12.23 -13.85
C SER A 78 24.63 -11.69 -13.12
N LYS A 79 24.52 -10.36 -13.00
CA LYS A 79 23.41 -9.63 -12.31
C LYS A 79 21.99 -10.03 -12.75
N SER A 80 21.84 -10.76 -13.87
CA SER A 80 20.57 -11.13 -14.50
C SER A 80 20.01 -12.49 -14.08
N LYS A 81 20.76 -13.32 -13.35
CA LYS A 81 20.32 -14.68 -12.97
C LYS A 81 20.60 -14.91 -11.49
N VAL A 82 19.59 -14.65 -10.66
CA VAL A 82 19.44 -15.36 -9.39
C VAL A 82 18.24 -16.26 -9.60
N VAL A 83 18.50 -17.52 -9.96
CA VAL A 83 17.42 -18.49 -10.20
C VAL A 83 17.06 -19.15 -8.87
N PRO A 84 15.78 -19.41 -8.56
CA PRO A 84 15.37 -20.14 -7.34
C PRO A 84 16.11 -21.47 -7.12
N ALA A 85 16.54 -22.13 -8.20
CA ALA A 85 17.35 -23.35 -8.13
C ALA A 85 18.80 -23.10 -7.66
N GLU A 86 19.40 -21.96 -8.02
CA GLU A 86 20.72 -21.55 -7.51
C GLU A 86 20.65 -21.16 -6.03
N GLU A 87 19.49 -20.66 -5.56
CA GLU A 87 19.27 -20.35 -4.14
C GLU A 87 19.38 -21.58 -3.23
N GLU A 88 18.71 -22.67 -3.61
CA GLU A 88 18.70 -23.95 -2.88
C GLU A 88 20.02 -24.72 -3.07
N ALA A 89 20.55 -24.76 -4.30
CA ALA A 89 21.78 -25.49 -4.62
C ALA A 89 23.03 -24.93 -3.90
N VAL A 90 23.02 -23.64 -3.55
CA VAL A 90 24.15 -22.98 -2.89
C VAL A 90 23.97 -22.92 -1.36
N GLY A 91 22.89 -23.51 -0.81
CA GLY A 91 22.66 -23.53 0.65
C GLY A 91 22.52 -22.13 1.26
N ALA A 92 22.01 -21.17 0.49
CA ALA A 92 22.12 -19.76 0.79
C ALA A 92 21.34 -19.35 2.06
N ASN A 93 22.07 -19.05 3.13
CA ASN A 93 21.48 -18.37 4.28
C ASN A 93 21.22 -16.89 3.93
N TRP A 94 20.01 -16.58 3.45
CA TRP A 94 19.58 -15.25 3.02
C TRP A 94 19.78 -14.14 4.05
N THR A 95 19.75 -14.46 5.34
CA THR A 95 19.98 -13.47 6.40
C THR A 95 21.45 -13.04 6.47
N GLN A 96 22.37 -14.01 6.35
CA GLN A 96 23.80 -13.74 6.29
C GLN A 96 24.20 -13.12 4.96
N LEU A 97 23.58 -13.53 3.84
CA LEU A 97 23.76 -12.87 2.55
C LEU A 97 23.30 -11.41 2.55
N LEU A 98 22.20 -11.09 3.24
CA LEU A 98 21.77 -9.70 3.41
C LEU A 98 22.83 -8.88 4.15
N ALA A 99 23.38 -9.43 5.23
CA ALA A 99 24.44 -8.80 6.01
C ALA A 99 25.73 -8.59 5.17
N LEU A 100 26.18 -9.63 4.46
CA LEU A 100 27.34 -9.55 3.56
C LEU A 100 27.11 -8.54 2.44
N ALA A 101 25.97 -8.60 1.74
CA ALA A 101 25.67 -7.66 0.66
C ALA A 101 25.57 -6.22 1.15
N HIS A 102 25.13 -5.99 2.38
CA HIS A 102 25.17 -4.67 3.00
C HIS A 102 26.61 -4.25 3.34
N ALA A 103 27.35 -5.06 4.09
CA ALA A 103 28.71 -4.76 4.55
C ALA A 103 29.67 -4.51 3.39
N TYR A 104 29.57 -5.30 2.32
CA TYR A 104 30.38 -5.19 1.12
C TYR A 104 29.72 -4.32 0.02
N ARG A 105 28.61 -3.62 0.34
CA ARG A 105 27.96 -2.64 -0.54
C ARG A 105 27.54 -3.17 -1.93
N VAL A 106 27.12 -4.43 -2.00
CA VAL A 106 26.64 -5.09 -3.22
C VAL A 106 25.14 -4.87 -3.37
N GLY A 107 24.76 -3.71 -3.92
CA GLY A 107 23.37 -3.22 -3.83
C GLY A 107 22.31 -4.09 -4.52
N TRP A 108 22.62 -4.76 -5.63
CA TRP A 108 21.66 -5.65 -6.30
C TRP A 108 21.40 -6.92 -5.47
N LEU A 109 22.45 -7.50 -4.89
CA LEU A 109 22.36 -8.69 -4.04
C LEU A 109 21.66 -8.37 -2.73
N LYS A 110 21.92 -7.18 -2.16
CA LYS A 110 21.19 -6.69 -0.97
C LYS A 110 19.68 -6.66 -1.22
N ARG A 111 19.23 -6.16 -2.38
CA ARG A 111 17.80 -6.14 -2.74
C ARG A 111 17.23 -7.55 -2.95
N ALA A 112 17.98 -8.44 -3.57
CA ALA A 112 17.57 -9.83 -3.76
C ALA A 112 17.42 -10.53 -2.41
N ALA A 113 18.43 -10.41 -1.54
CA ALA A 113 18.41 -10.98 -0.20
C ALA A 113 17.29 -10.39 0.66
N GLU A 114 17.06 -9.08 0.59
CA GLU A 114 15.94 -8.42 1.29
C GLU A 114 14.58 -9.00 0.85
N ALA A 115 14.39 -9.24 -0.44
CA ALA A 115 13.19 -9.86 -0.97
C ALA A 115 13.05 -11.33 -0.54
N ALA A 116 14.15 -12.10 -0.60
CA ALA A 116 14.21 -13.50 -0.21
C ALA A 116 13.92 -13.71 1.29
N VAL A 117 14.47 -12.86 2.17
CA VAL A 117 14.15 -12.86 3.61
C VAL A 117 12.69 -12.46 3.83
N SER A 118 12.20 -11.42 3.13
CA SER A 118 10.82 -10.96 3.26
C SER A 118 9.78 -12.02 2.84
N ALA A 119 10.11 -12.83 1.82
CA ALA A 119 9.24 -13.89 1.32
C ALA A 119 9.12 -15.07 2.31
N ARG A 120 10.16 -15.30 3.11
CA ARG A 120 10.24 -16.39 4.11
C ARG A 120 9.97 -15.90 5.54
N LEU A 121 9.45 -14.68 5.68
CA LEU A 121 9.19 -14.08 6.98
C LEU A 121 8.00 -14.75 7.68
N THR A 122 8.21 -15.19 8.92
CA THR A 122 7.17 -15.74 9.80
C THR A 122 7.05 -14.90 11.08
N PRO A 123 5.93 -14.98 11.83
CA PRO A 123 5.76 -14.26 13.08
C PRO A 123 6.87 -14.55 14.10
N GLU A 124 7.32 -15.81 14.17
CA GLU A 124 8.34 -16.27 15.11
C GLU A 124 9.69 -15.59 14.88
N ARG A 125 9.98 -15.20 13.62
CA ARG A 125 11.24 -14.54 13.22
C ARG A 125 11.09 -13.03 13.07
N ALA A 126 9.89 -12.47 13.28
CA ALA A 126 9.61 -11.08 12.93
C ALA A 126 10.49 -10.08 13.70
N VAL A 127 10.76 -10.32 14.98
CA VAL A 127 11.59 -9.44 15.82
C VAL A 127 13.05 -9.49 15.39
N ASP A 128 13.61 -10.69 15.18
CA ASP A 128 14.99 -10.85 14.72
C ASP A 128 15.20 -10.24 13.35
N MET A 129 14.24 -10.43 12.44
CA MET A 129 14.32 -9.87 11.09
C MET A 129 14.10 -8.34 11.08
N LEU A 130 13.34 -7.79 12.02
CA LEU A 130 13.24 -6.34 12.22
C LEU A 130 14.59 -5.76 12.66
N LYS A 131 15.24 -6.40 13.64
CA LYS A 131 16.58 -6.02 14.11
C LYS A 131 17.61 -6.13 12.97
N LEU A 132 17.61 -7.24 12.24
CA LEU A 132 18.47 -7.43 11.07
C LEU A 132 18.23 -6.35 10.01
N ALA A 133 16.97 -6.03 9.71
CA ALA A 133 16.63 -4.99 8.74
C ALA A 133 17.19 -3.62 9.14
N ARG A 134 17.17 -3.29 10.42
CA ARG A 134 17.75 -2.05 10.94
C ARG A 134 19.28 -2.06 10.83
N LEU A 135 19.93 -3.16 11.22
CA LEU A 135 21.38 -3.31 11.12
C LEU A 135 21.90 -3.30 9.68
N CYS A 136 21.07 -3.69 8.71
CA CYS A 136 21.44 -3.78 7.31
C CYS A 136 20.88 -2.64 6.45
N ASP A 137 20.24 -1.60 7.01
CA ASP A 137 19.52 -0.56 6.27
C ASP A 137 18.58 -1.13 5.19
N ALA A 138 17.71 -2.07 5.57
CA ALA A 138 16.80 -2.81 4.68
C ALA A 138 15.32 -2.36 4.91
N PRO A 139 14.89 -1.24 4.31
CA PRO A 139 13.61 -0.60 4.64
C PRO A 139 12.37 -1.41 4.19
N ARG A 140 12.46 -2.21 3.13
CA ARG A 140 11.34 -3.05 2.67
C ARG A 140 11.12 -4.22 3.61
N LEU A 141 12.20 -4.86 4.07
CA LEU A 141 12.12 -5.91 5.08
C LEU A 141 11.62 -5.33 6.41
N TYR A 142 12.14 -4.18 6.82
CA TYR A 142 11.67 -3.47 8.02
C TYR A 142 10.14 -3.25 8.00
N MET A 143 9.63 -2.66 6.92
CA MET A 143 8.20 -2.43 6.73
C MET A 143 7.38 -3.73 6.65
N ARG A 144 7.96 -4.82 6.12
CA ARG A 144 7.31 -6.13 6.10
C ARG A 144 7.19 -6.71 7.51
N CYS A 145 8.26 -6.62 8.32
CA CYS A 145 8.26 -7.05 9.71
C CYS A 145 7.26 -6.25 10.56
N ALA A 146 7.26 -4.92 10.45
CA ALA A 146 6.31 -4.05 11.16
C ALA A 146 4.84 -4.40 10.85
N ARG A 147 4.52 -4.63 9.58
CA ARG A 147 3.15 -5.02 9.18
C ARG A 147 2.76 -6.40 9.70
N LEU A 148 3.69 -7.36 9.67
CA LEU A 148 3.43 -8.70 10.18
C LEU A 148 3.20 -8.67 11.69
N ALA A 149 4.06 -7.94 12.42
CA ALA A 149 3.93 -7.77 13.86
C ALA A 149 2.59 -7.13 14.24
N ALA A 150 2.16 -6.07 13.53
CA ALA A 150 0.85 -5.46 13.78
C ALA A 150 -0.33 -6.37 13.46
N LYS A 151 -0.21 -7.23 12.45
CA LYS A 151 -1.30 -8.13 12.04
C LYS A 151 -1.42 -9.36 12.93
N GLU A 152 -0.29 -9.93 13.36
CA GLU A 152 -0.19 -11.23 14.02
C GLU A 152 0.56 -11.12 15.35
N PHE A 153 0.31 -10.03 16.10
CA PHE A 153 1.06 -9.71 17.32
C PHE A 153 1.01 -10.83 18.36
N ALA A 154 -0.13 -11.50 18.52
CA ALA A 154 -0.27 -12.62 19.46
C ALA A 154 0.73 -13.77 19.20
N ALA A 155 1.10 -14.01 17.93
CA ALA A 155 2.12 -14.99 17.57
C ALA A 155 3.54 -14.43 17.79
N VAL A 156 3.75 -13.15 17.46
CA VAL A 156 5.03 -12.46 17.71
C VAL A 156 5.35 -12.39 19.19
N GLU A 157 4.37 -12.15 20.05
CA GLU A 157 4.53 -12.10 21.51
C GLU A 157 5.01 -13.44 22.10
N GLN A 158 4.71 -14.55 21.42
CA GLN A 158 5.15 -15.89 21.78
C GLN A 158 6.52 -16.27 21.19
N SER A 159 7.14 -15.38 20.40
CA SER A 159 8.45 -15.63 19.80
C SER A 159 9.60 -15.45 20.78
N ASP A 160 10.68 -16.19 20.56
CA ASP A 160 11.91 -16.02 21.34
C ASP A 160 12.55 -14.65 21.10
N GLY A 161 12.46 -14.12 19.87
CA GLY A 161 12.94 -12.78 19.56
C GLY A 161 12.25 -11.69 20.40
N TRP A 162 10.93 -11.81 20.60
CA TRP A 162 10.19 -10.90 21.48
C TRP A 162 10.62 -11.06 22.95
N ARG A 163 10.67 -12.29 23.46
CA ARG A 163 11.13 -12.56 24.83
C ARG A 163 12.54 -12.02 25.07
N PHE A 164 13.43 -12.15 24.09
CA PHE A 164 14.79 -11.63 24.14
C PHE A 164 14.79 -10.10 24.17
N ALA A 165 14.05 -9.44 23.27
CA ALA A 165 13.95 -7.98 23.22
C ALA A 165 13.49 -7.41 24.57
N ARG A 166 12.43 -7.97 25.16
CA ARG A 166 11.90 -7.53 26.47
C ARG A 166 12.89 -7.65 27.62
N ARG A 167 13.79 -8.64 27.58
CA ARG A 167 14.75 -8.88 28.67
C ARG A 167 16.07 -8.16 28.48
N HIS A 168 16.48 -7.93 27.23
CA HIS A 168 17.86 -7.59 26.91
C HIS A 168 18.01 -6.40 25.94
N ASP A 169 16.93 -5.90 25.34
CA ASP A 169 16.98 -4.83 24.34
C ASP A 169 15.75 -3.91 24.42
N ALA A 170 15.74 -3.04 25.45
CA ALA A 170 14.63 -2.12 25.71
C ALA A 170 14.37 -1.14 24.53
N ALA A 171 15.40 -0.82 23.75
CA ALA A 171 15.25 0.02 22.56
C ALA A 171 14.46 -0.69 21.46
N LEU A 172 14.74 -1.98 21.23
CA LEU A 172 13.98 -2.80 20.28
C LEU A 172 12.55 -3.07 20.75
N GLU A 173 12.35 -3.31 22.06
CA GLU A 173 11.00 -3.45 22.63
C GLU A 173 10.17 -2.17 22.41
N LEU A 174 10.72 -1.00 22.76
CA LEU A 174 10.03 0.27 22.57
C LEU A 174 9.72 0.55 21.09
N GLU A 175 10.65 0.24 20.20
CA GLU A 175 10.44 0.38 18.75
C GLU A 175 9.25 -0.48 18.28
N LEU A 176 9.18 -1.74 18.70
CA LEU A 176 8.07 -2.63 18.36
C LEU A 176 6.75 -2.12 18.92
N LEU A 177 6.70 -1.70 20.19
CA LEU A 177 5.50 -1.13 20.79
C LEU A 177 5.03 0.12 20.05
N THR A 178 5.95 1.02 19.68
CA THR A 178 5.66 2.23 18.90
C THR A 178 5.07 1.85 17.54
N LEU A 179 5.63 0.84 16.86
CA LEU A 179 5.12 0.38 15.56
C LEU A 179 3.70 -0.19 15.65
N LEU A 180 3.36 -0.85 16.76
CA LEU A 180 2.02 -1.38 17.03
C LEU A 180 1.02 -0.25 17.27
N GLU A 181 1.36 0.70 18.14
CA GLU A 181 0.52 1.88 18.38
C GLU A 181 0.27 2.67 17.09
N ASP A 182 1.31 2.90 16.29
CA ASP A 182 1.19 3.56 14.99
C ASP A 182 0.32 2.78 14.00
N ALA A 183 0.35 1.44 14.05
CA ALA A 183 -0.52 0.60 13.24
C ALA A 183 -1.98 0.71 13.68
N ASP A 184 -2.26 0.68 14.99
CA ASP A 184 -3.61 0.82 15.54
C ASP A 184 -4.20 2.18 15.24
N GLN A 185 -3.45 3.26 15.47
CA GLN A 185 -3.88 4.60 15.12
C GLN A 185 -4.16 4.77 13.62
N ARG A 186 -3.36 4.13 12.74
CA ARG A 186 -3.63 4.10 11.29
C ARG A 186 -4.92 3.36 10.98
N ASN A 187 -5.13 2.20 11.60
CA ASN A 187 -6.34 1.39 11.42
C ASN A 187 -7.59 2.16 11.84
N GLU A 188 -7.55 2.84 12.99
CA GLU A 188 -8.64 3.70 13.47
C GLU A 188 -8.89 4.89 12.53
N ARG A 189 -7.85 5.54 12.03
CA ARG A 189 -7.98 6.64 11.06
C ARG A 189 -8.65 6.13 9.78
N TRP A 190 -8.22 5.00 9.25
CA TRP A 190 -8.82 4.38 8.06
C TRP A 190 -10.26 3.90 8.30
N ALA A 191 -10.56 3.37 9.48
CA ALA A 191 -11.93 3.01 9.85
C ALA A 191 -12.85 4.23 9.87
N ARG A 192 -12.42 5.33 10.51
CA ARG A 192 -13.16 6.60 10.53
C ARG A 192 -13.33 7.18 9.14
N GLU A 193 -12.30 7.13 8.31
CA GLU A 193 -12.37 7.62 6.94
C GLU A 193 -13.34 6.79 6.09
N ARG A 194 -13.29 5.46 6.18
CA ARG A 194 -14.24 4.57 5.49
C ARG A 194 -15.68 4.80 5.95
N ALA A 195 -15.92 4.94 7.26
CA ALA A 195 -17.24 5.26 7.80
C ALA A 195 -17.76 6.62 7.30
N ALA A 196 -16.89 7.64 7.24
CA ALA A 196 -17.24 8.96 6.71
C ALA A 196 -17.53 8.92 5.20
N GLN A 197 -16.75 8.15 4.43
CA GLN A 197 -16.98 7.93 3.00
C GLN A 197 -18.30 7.21 2.75
N GLU A 198 -18.60 6.18 3.54
CA GLU A 198 -19.86 5.44 3.48
C GLU A 198 -21.06 6.33 3.80
N ALA A 199 -20.98 7.17 4.84
CA ALA A 199 -22.02 8.16 5.13
C ALA A 199 -22.22 9.16 3.96
N CYS A 200 -21.14 9.64 3.34
CA CYS A 200 -21.23 10.50 2.16
C CYS A 200 -21.86 9.79 0.96
N ARG A 201 -21.58 8.49 0.77
CA ARG A 201 -22.20 7.64 -0.25
C ARG A 201 -23.70 7.51 -0.03
N GLN A 202 -24.13 7.21 1.19
CA GLN A 202 -25.55 7.11 1.56
C GLN A 202 -26.28 8.45 1.35
N LEU A 203 -25.66 9.57 1.72
CA LEU A 203 -26.20 10.90 1.43
C LEU A 203 -26.32 11.15 -0.08
N GLY A 204 -25.32 10.79 -0.87
CA GLY A 204 -25.37 10.87 -2.33
C GLY A 204 -26.52 10.05 -2.93
N GLN A 205 -26.73 8.83 -2.44
CA GLN A 205 -27.87 7.99 -2.83
C GLN A 205 -29.22 8.60 -2.42
N ALA A 206 -29.30 9.21 -1.24
CA ALA A 206 -30.50 9.93 -0.81
C ALA A 206 -30.80 11.11 -1.74
N MET A 207 -29.79 11.86 -2.19
CA MET A 207 -29.98 12.96 -3.16
C MET A 207 -30.49 12.46 -4.51
N ALA A 208 -29.93 11.35 -5.02
CA ALA A 208 -30.42 10.69 -6.23
C ALA A 208 -31.85 10.14 -6.06
N SER A 209 -32.17 9.63 -4.86
CA SER A 209 -33.51 9.13 -4.53
C SER A 209 -34.54 10.28 -4.47
N LEU A 210 -34.17 11.45 -3.95
CA LEU A 210 -35.03 12.65 -4.01
C LEU A 210 -35.30 13.08 -5.46
N GLU A 211 -34.28 13.09 -6.32
CA GLU A 211 -34.44 13.39 -7.75
C GLU A 211 -35.30 12.35 -8.47
N HIS A 212 -35.27 11.10 -8.00
CA HIS A 212 -36.10 10.01 -8.52
C HIS A 212 -37.56 10.09 -8.05
N ILE A 213 -37.82 10.49 -6.79
CA ILE A 213 -39.17 10.71 -6.25
C ILE A 213 -39.83 11.94 -6.90
N PHE A 214 -39.05 12.97 -7.19
CA PHE A 214 -39.51 14.22 -7.81
C PHE A 214 -38.91 14.36 -9.22
N PRO A 215 -39.31 13.51 -10.19
CA PRO A 215 -38.78 13.56 -11.54
C PRO A 215 -39.15 14.89 -12.20
N GLY A 216 -38.19 15.49 -12.90
CA GLY A 216 -38.39 16.71 -13.69
C GLY A 216 -39.18 16.43 -14.97
N GLU A 217 -39.28 17.42 -15.85
CA GLU A 217 -40.14 17.38 -17.05
C GLU A 217 -39.67 16.43 -18.16
N SER A 218 -38.44 15.92 -18.10
CA SER A 218 -37.80 15.21 -19.22
C SER A 218 -37.46 13.72 -18.97
N GLY A 219 -38.14 12.98 -18.08
CA GLY A 219 -37.89 11.53 -18.02
C GLY A 219 -38.60 10.70 -16.95
N ALA A 220 -39.30 9.67 -17.45
CA ALA A 220 -39.93 8.51 -16.81
C ALA A 220 -41.09 8.80 -15.82
N LYS A 221 -42.25 8.15 -16.07
CA LYS A 221 -43.36 8.04 -15.11
C LYS A 221 -42.81 7.77 -13.72
N ALA A 222 -43.35 8.43 -12.70
CA ALA A 222 -42.96 8.26 -11.31
C ALA A 222 -42.96 6.77 -10.92
N ALA A 223 -41.79 6.12 -11.00
CA ALA A 223 -41.64 4.69 -10.77
C ALA A 223 -41.82 4.30 -9.29
N CYS A 224 -42.15 5.27 -8.44
CA CYS A 224 -42.44 5.12 -7.02
C CYS A 224 -43.76 5.81 -6.63
N ALA A 225 -44.73 5.86 -7.55
CA ALA A 225 -46.07 6.40 -7.29
C ALA A 225 -46.85 5.56 -6.26
N ASP A 226 -46.60 4.26 -6.21
CA ASP A 226 -47.26 3.38 -5.27
C ASP A 226 -46.53 3.36 -3.92
N ALA A 227 -47.30 3.61 -2.86
CA ALA A 227 -46.84 3.85 -1.50
C ALA A 227 -46.26 2.59 -0.82
N ASP A 228 -46.67 1.42 -1.31
CA ASP A 228 -46.45 0.13 -0.68
C ASP A 228 -45.59 -0.83 -1.54
N ALA A 229 -45.32 -0.48 -2.80
CA ALA A 229 -44.44 -1.26 -3.68
C ALA A 229 -42.95 -0.91 -3.47
N PRO A 230 -42.05 -1.90 -3.37
CA PRO A 230 -40.62 -1.65 -3.32
C PRO A 230 -40.12 -1.03 -4.64
N CYS A 231 -39.28 0.01 -4.53
CA CYS A 231 -38.70 0.66 -5.71
C CYS A 231 -37.82 -0.33 -6.49
N ALA A 232 -38.05 -0.45 -7.80
CA ALA A 232 -37.30 -1.34 -8.69
C ALA A 232 -35.81 -0.95 -8.86
N ARG A 233 -35.42 0.27 -8.44
CA ARG A 233 -34.02 0.71 -8.50
C ARG A 233 -33.22 0.10 -7.34
N ALA A 234 -32.28 -0.78 -7.69
CA ALA A 234 -31.36 -1.40 -6.73
C ALA A 234 -30.67 -0.35 -5.85
N GLY A 235 -30.67 -0.57 -4.53
CA GLY A 235 -30.07 0.35 -3.57
C GLY A 235 -30.78 1.71 -3.41
N CYS A 236 -32.01 1.89 -3.91
CA CYS A 236 -32.75 3.14 -3.67
C CYS A 236 -33.15 3.31 -2.19
N THR A 237 -33.01 4.52 -1.67
CA THR A 237 -33.49 4.91 -0.33
C THR A 237 -34.92 5.48 -0.35
N CYS A 238 -35.64 5.27 -1.46
CA CYS A 238 -36.94 5.84 -1.78
C CYS A 238 -37.98 5.66 -0.66
N ARG A 239 -38.15 4.42 -0.16
CA ARG A 239 -39.14 4.09 0.89
C ARG A 239 -38.88 4.85 2.20
N GLY A 240 -37.63 4.92 2.63
CA GLY A 240 -37.25 5.66 3.84
C GLY A 240 -37.53 7.16 3.73
N LEU A 241 -37.26 7.74 2.56
CA LEU A 241 -37.57 9.15 2.27
C LEU A 241 -39.07 9.42 2.21
N GLN A 242 -39.86 8.53 1.59
CA GLN A 242 -41.32 8.65 1.55
C GLN A 242 -41.94 8.64 2.95
N VAL A 243 -41.46 7.78 3.86
CA VAL A 243 -41.90 7.77 5.27
C VAL A 243 -41.58 9.09 5.97
N LEU A 244 -40.37 9.64 5.77
CA LEU A 244 -39.99 10.94 6.31
C LEU A 244 -40.86 12.08 5.73
N MET A 245 -41.19 12.02 4.45
CA MET A 245 -42.05 12.99 3.77
C MET A 245 -43.49 12.96 4.30
N ARG A 246 -44.10 11.78 4.45
CA ARG A 246 -45.45 11.63 5.01
C ARG A 246 -45.51 12.22 6.42
N HIS A 247 -44.50 11.94 7.24
CA HIS A 247 -44.40 12.55 8.56
C HIS A 247 -44.21 14.08 8.49
N PHE A 248 -43.33 14.58 7.62
CA PHE A 248 -43.08 16.01 7.47
C PHE A 248 -44.33 16.78 7.02
N ALA A 249 -45.18 16.17 6.20
CA ALA A 249 -46.43 16.77 5.74
C ALA A 249 -47.44 16.97 6.89
N THR A 250 -47.58 15.99 7.78
CA THR A 250 -48.63 15.97 8.83
C THR A 250 -48.15 16.41 10.21
N CYS A 251 -46.83 16.56 10.44
CA CYS A 251 -46.31 16.87 11.77
C CYS A 251 -46.56 18.34 12.17
N ALA A 252 -47.43 18.55 13.17
CA ALA A 252 -47.69 19.87 13.76
C ALA A 252 -46.45 20.49 14.45
N ARG A 253 -45.52 19.65 14.92
CA ARG A 253 -44.28 20.09 15.61
C ARG A 253 -43.14 20.47 14.65
N LYS A 254 -43.38 20.54 13.33
CA LYS A 254 -42.34 20.82 12.33
C LYS A 254 -41.69 22.21 12.47
N MET A 255 -42.45 23.20 12.96
CA MET A 255 -42.01 24.60 13.14
C MET A 255 -42.06 25.07 14.60
N ALA A 256 -42.41 24.18 15.55
CA ALA A 256 -42.52 24.55 16.97
C ALA A 256 -41.14 24.75 17.63
N PRO A 257 -41.04 25.58 18.70
CA PRO A 257 -39.85 25.64 19.56
C PRO A 257 -39.49 24.25 20.09
N GLY A 258 -38.21 23.89 20.06
CA GLY A 258 -37.75 22.52 20.34
C GLY A 258 -37.83 21.57 19.14
N GLY A 259 -38.86 21.67 18.30
CA GLY A 259 -39.00 21.05 16.96
C GLY A 259 -38.97 19.52 16.88
N CYS A 260 -39.53 18.93 15.81
CA CYS A 260 -39.48 17.49 15.57
C CYS A 260 -38.14 17.04 14.96
N ALA A 261 -37.47 16.05 15.58
CA ALA A 261 -36.20 15.51 15.08
C ALA A 261 -36.28 14.91 13.66
N ARG A 262 -37.38 14.22 13.31
CA ARG A 262 -37.61 13.67 11.97
C ARG A 262 -37.77 14.79 10.92
N CYS A 263 -38.50 15.85 11.28
CA CYS A 263 -38.66 17.02 10.41
C CYS A 263 -37.35 17.79 10.22
N LYS A 264 -36.55 17.96 11.28
CA LYS A 264 -35.22 18.57 11.20
C LYS A 264 -34.32 17.80 10.23
N ARG A 265 -34.29 16.46 10.30
CA ARG A 265 -33.53 15.63 9.34
C ARG A 265 -34.00 15.80 7.90
N MET A 266 -35.31 15.82 7.65
CA MET A 266 -35.85 16.05 6.31
C MET A 266 -35.44 17.41 5.74
N LEU A 267 -35.52 18.47 6.56
CA LEU A 267 -35.06 19.82 6.18
C LEU A 267 -33.55 19.85 5.87
N GLN A 268 -32.72 19.11 6.62
CA GLN A 268 -31.29 18.99 6.32
C GLN A 268 -31.04 18.29 4.97
N LEU A 269 -31.82 17.27 4.62
CA LEU A 269 -31.71 16.60 3.32
C LEU A 269 -32.11 17.53 2.16
N PHE A 270 -33.17 18.34 2.32
CA PHE A 270 -33.52 19.36 1.32
C PHE A 270 -32.45 20.44 1.18
N ARG A 271 -31.90 20.91 2.30
CA ARG A 271 -30.77 21.85 2.29
C ARG A 271 -29.54 21.27 1.59
N LEU A 272 -29.22 20.01 1.85
CA LEU A 272 -28.12 19.31 1.19
C LEU A 272 -28.39 19.17 -0.30
N HIS A 273 -29.59 18.77 -0.70
CA HIS A 273 -30.00 18.68 -2.11
C HIS A 273 -29.80 20.00 -2.83
N ALA A 274 -30.32 21.10 -2.26
CA ALA A 274 -30.14 22.44 -2.82
C ALA A 274 -28.66 22.82 -3.02
N SER A 275 -27.78 22.36 -2.12
CA SER A 275 -26.34 22.62 -2.17
C SER A 275 -25.57 21.77 -3.21
N VAL A 276 -26.13 20.63 -3.65
CA VAL A 276 -25.51 19.73 -4.64
C VAL A 276 -26.26 19.68 -5.98
N CYS A 277 -27.36 20.45 -6.11
CA CYS A 277 -28.23 20.42 -7.26
C CYS A 277 -27.78 21.47 -8.29
N ASP A 278 -27.38 21.01 -9.48
CA ASP A 278 -26.93 21.90 -10.56
C ASP A 278 -28.08 22.33 -11.50
N ARG A 279 -29.30 21.82 -11.31
CA ARG A 279 -30.46 22.19 -12.13
C ARG A 279 -30.89 23.63 -11.85
N PRO A 280 -31.34 24.40 -12.86
CA PRO A 280 -31.90 25.73 -12.64
C PRO A 280 -33.17 25.66 -11.76
N ASP A 281 -33.48 26.74 -11.04
CA ASP A 281 -34.46 26.74 -9.94
C ASP A 281 -35.86 26.26 -10.34
N ARG A 282 -36.29 26.53 -11.58
CA ARG A 282 -37.60 26.08 -12.11
C ARG A 282 -37.60 24.64 -12.63
N ALA A 283 -36.42 24.05 -12.87
CA ALA A 283 -36.30 22.69 -13.41
C ALA A 283 -36.17 21.61 -12.31
N CYS A 284 -35.86 22.00 -11.07
CA CYS A 284 -35.80 21.07 -9.95
C CYS A 284 -37.14 21.00 -9.22
N ARG A 285 -37.77 19.82 -9.19
CA ARG A 285 -39.04 19.58 -8.49
C ARG A 285 -38.89 19.11 -7.04
N VAL A 286 -37.67 18.99 -6.54
CA VAL A 286 -37.44 18.62 -5.13
C VAL A 286 -37.91 19.77 -4.21
N PRO A 287 -38.76 19.51 -3.21
CA PRO A 287 -39.29 20.54 -2.33
C PRO A 287 -38.21 21.40 -1.68
N LEU A 288 -38.49 22.71 -1.56
CA LEU A 288 -37.63 23.71 -0.93
C LEU A 288 -36.24 23.91 -1.57
N CYS A 289 -35.96 23.28 -2.73
CA CYS A 289 -34.67 23.41 -3.40
C CYS A 289 -34.33 24.87 -3.74
N SER A 290 -35.22 25.58 -4.44
CA SER A 290 -35.05 27.00 -4.80
C SER A 290 -34.92 27.91 -3.58
N HIS A 291 -35.75 27.68 -2.55
CA HIS A 291 -35.70 28.43 -1.30
C HIS A 291 -34.34 28.31 -0.60
N PHE A 292 -33.80 27.09 -0.48
CA PHE A 292 -32.48 26.89 0.14
C PHE A 292 -31.32 27.38 -0.74
N LYS A 293 -31.45 27.34 -2.07
CA LYS A 293 -30.47 27.95 -2.99
C LYS A 293 -30.38 29.45 -2.80
N ALA A 294 -31.52 30.14 -2.82
CA ALA A 294 -31.58 31.59 -2.56
C ALA A 294 -31.00 31.94 -1.18
N LYS A 295 -31.37 31.19 -0.13
CA LYS A 295 -30.83 31.38 1.22
C LYS A 295 -29.32 31.16 1.32
N SER A 296 -28.76 30.24 0.53
CA SER A 296 -27.32 29.98 0.50
C SER A 296 -26.53 31.07 -0.21
N GLN A 297 -27.14 31.83 -1.12
CA GLN A 297 -26.50 32.96 -1.80
C GLN A 297 -26.38 34.18 -0.87
N MET A 298 -27.33 34.32 0.06
CA MET A 298 -27.37 35.45 1.00
C MET A 298 -26.47 35.28 2.23
N GLY A 299 -25.88 34.10 2.47
CA GLY A 299 -25.11 33.82 3.69
C GLY A 299 -23.88 32.94 3.46
N LYS A 300 -22.78 33.22 4.18
CA LYS A 300 -21.57 32.38 4.14
C LYS A 300 -21.85 31.05 4.86
N ALA A 301 -21.87 29.94 4.11
CA ALA A 301 -21.92 28.60 4.71
C ALA A 301 -20.66 28.31 5.57
N ASP A 302 -20.79 27.48 6.59
CA ASP A 302 -19.65 27.01 7.39
C ASP A 302 -18.67 26.17 6.54
N LYS A 303 -17.37 26.18 6.89
CA LYS A 303 -16.31 25.38 6.26
C LYS A 303 -16.66 23.89 6.29
N THR A 304 -17.21 23.41 7.41
CA THR A 304 -17.64 22.01 7.59
C THR A 304 -18.73 21.62 6.60
N TRP A 305 -19.74 22.49 6.42
CA TRP A 305 -20.82 22.28 5.46
C TRP A 305 -20.30 22.23 4.02
N ARG A 306 -19.42 23.17 3.64
CA ARG A 306 -18.80 23.15 2.30
C ARG A 306 -18.02 21.86 2.03
N LEU A 307 -17.28 21.36 3.03
CA LEU A 307 -16.53 20.12 2.89
C LEU A 307 -17.48 18.91 2.72
N LEU A 308 -18.56 18.85 3.50
CA LEU A 308 -19.59 17.82 3.37
C LEU A 308 -20.20 17.82 1.96
N VAL A 309 -20.63 18.99 1.48
CA VAL A 309 -21.19 19.16 0.13
C VAL A 309 -20.20 18.64 -0.93
N LYS A 310 -18.92 19.03 -0.87
CA LYS A 310 -17.89 18.53 -1.80
C LYS A 310 -17.74 17.00 -1.76
N LYS A 311 -17.71 16.40 -0.56
CA LYS A 311 -17.58 14.93 -0.40
C LYS A 311 -18.81 14.19 -0.93
N VAL A 312 -20.01 14.70 -0.65
CA VAL A 312 -21.27 14.12 -1.13
C VAL A 312 -21.39 14.23 -2.65
N THR A 313 -21.04 15.38 -3.24
CA THR A 313 -21.01 15.56 -4.71
C THR A 313 -20.05 14.56 -5.36
N ARG A 314 -18.83 14.41 -4.83
CA ARG A 314 -17.87 13.41 -5.32
C ARG A 314 -18.44 11.99 -5.21
N ALA A 315 -19.01 11.63 -4.07
CA ALA A 315 -19.59 10.30 -3.86
C ALA A 315 -20.75 10.03 -4.85
N LYS A 316 -21.63 11.02 -5.09
CA LYS A 316 -22.72 10.92 -6.06
C LYS A 316 -22.22 10.66 -7.47
N VAL A 317 -21.18 11.36 -7.92
CA VAL A 317 -20.57 11.14 -9.24
C VAL A 317 -19.97 9.73 -9.33
N MET A 318 -19.17 9.32 -8.33
CA MET A 318 -18.55 8.00 -8.31
C MET A 318 -19.59 6.86 -8.33
N SER A 319 -20.68 6.97 -7.56
CA SER A 319 -21.78 6.00 -7.60
C SER A 319 -22.47 5.95 -8.97
N SER A 320 -22.71 7.11 -9.60
CA SER A 320 -23.29 7.15 -10.95
C SER A 320 -22.37 6.53 -12.03
N MET A 321 -21.05 6.65 -11.85
CA MET A 321 -20.06 6.02 -12.74
C MET A 321 -19.98 4.52 -12.50
N ALA A 322 -20.08 4.05 -11.26
CA ALA A 322 -20.10 2.62 -10.93
C ALA A 322 -21.38 1.91 -11.44
N GLU A 323 -22.52 2.62 -11.48
CA GLU A 323 -23.78 2.10 -12.05
C GLU A 323 -23.74 2.04 -13.60
N ARG A 324 -22.89 2.84 -14.25
CA ARG A 324 -22.65 2.74 -15.69
C ARG A 324 -21.75 1.53 -15.95
N LYS A 325 -22.33 0.43 -16.43
CA LYS A 325 -21.59 -0.74 -16.97
C LYS A 325 -20.65 -0.41 -18.14
N VAL A 326 -20.63 0.84 -18.61
CA VAL A 326 -19.79 1.31 -19.72
C VAL A 326 -18.69 2.20 -19.13
N VAL A 327 -17.45 1.69 -19.17
CA VAL A 327 -16.25 2.49 -18.90
C VAL A 327 -16.23 3.63 -19.91
N PRO A 328 -16.16 4.91 -19.49
CA PRO A 328 -16.04 6.02 -20.42
C PRO A 328 -14.83 5.79 -21.35
N GLU A 329 -15.01 5.98 -22.66
CA GLU A 329 -14.03 5.66 -23.70
C GLU A 329 -12.63 6.24 -23.39
N VAL A 330 -12.58 7.47 -22.87
CA VAL A 330 -11.35 8.12 -22.37
C VAL A 330 -10.59 7.32 -21.30
N VAL A 331 -11.31 6.66 -20.38
CA VAL A 331 -10.72 5.85 -19.32
C VAL A 331 -10.22 4.51 -19.87
N ALA A 332 -10.98 3.91 -20.80
CA ALA A 332 -10.57 2.69 -21.51
C ALA A 332 -9.32 2.93 -22.37
N GLU A 333 -9.25 4.04 -23.09
CA GLU A 333 -8.07 4.45 -23.87
C GLU A 333 -6.85 4.75 -23.00
N SER A 334 -7.05 5.34 -21.83
CA SER A 334 -5.97 5.61 -20.87
C SER A 334 -5.43 4.31 -20.27
N TRP A 335 -6.29 3.36 -19.91
CA TRP A 335 -5.88 2.02 -19.47
C TRP A 335 -5.17 1.23 -20.57
N ALA A 336 -5.65 1.30 -21.81
CA ALA A 336 -5.01 0.67 -22.96
C ALA A 336 -3.62 1.27 -23.28
N ARG A 337 -3.43 2.58 -23.07
CA ARG A 337 -2.12 3.24 -23.18
C ARG A 337 -1.16 2.84 -22.05
N TYR A 338 -1.66 2.72 -20.82
CA TYR A 338 -0.84 2.33 -19.67
C TYR A 338 -0.33 0.88 -19.79
N ASN A 339 -1.21 -0.05 -20.18
CA ASN A 339 -0.83 -1.45 -20.38
C ASN A 339 0.13 -1.66 -21.58
N ARG A 340 0.02 -0.84 -22.64
CA ARG A 340 1.00 -0.84 -23.75
C ARG A 340 2.40 -0.37 -23.33
N ARG A 341 2.52 0.51 -22.33
CA ARG A 341 3.81 0.93 -21.78
C ARG A 341 4.43 -0.11 -20.85
N GLY A 342 3.62 -0.84 -20.10
CA GLY A 342 4.08 -1.95 -19.24
C GLY A 342 4.62 -3.16 -20.02
N ALA A 343 4.11 -3.41 -21.23
CA ALA A 343 4.58 -4.52 -22.09
C ALA A 343 5.91 -4.23 -22.82
N LYS A 344 6.33 -2.96 -22.94
CA LYS A 344 7.62 -2.57 -23.54
C LYS A 344 8.79 -2.57 -22.54
N LEU A 345 8.52 -2.88 -21.27
CA LEU A 345 9.49 -2.87 -20.17
C LEU A 345 9.67 -4.28 -19.54
N ARG A 346 9.27 -5.33 -20.25
CA ARG A 346 9.55 -6.73 -19.88
C ARG A 346 10.58 -7.34 -20.80
#